data_AF-A0A2N6VJ73-F1
#
_entry.id   AF-A0A2N6VJ73-F1
#
_cell.length_a   1.000
_cell.length_b   1.000
_cell.length_c   1.000
_cell.angle_alpha   90.00
_cell.angle_beta   90.00
_cell.angle_gamma   90.00
#
_symmetry.space_group_name_H-M   'P 1'
#
loop_
_entity.id
_entity.type
_entity.pdbx_description
1 polymer ?
#
loop_
_entity_poly.entity_id
_entity_poly.type
_entity_poly.pdbx_seq_one_letter_code
_entity_poly.pdbx_strand_id
1 'polypeptide(L)' 'MTDNPMETAEKAAAVINSAAGVDKHDIALVLGSGWGSAADLLGDTIAETPAAEVPGFHASVV' A
#
# COMPACT_ATOMS: atom_id res chain seq x y z
N MET A 1 6.84 -23.90 7.36
CA MET A 1 5.55 -23.61 6.69
C MET A 1 5.86 -22.56 5.66
N THR A 2 5.83 -22.91 4.37
CA THR A 2 6.08 -21.95 3.30
C THR A 2 4.84 -21.09 3.14
N ASP A 3 4.90 -19.85 3.61
CA ASP A 3 3.87 -18.85 3.33
C ASP A 3 3.72 -18.71 1.81
N ASN A 4 2.50 -18.81 1.30
CA ASN A 4 2.20 -18.63 -0.12
C ASN A 4 2.23 -17.11 -0.42
N PRO A 5 3.16 -16.62 -1.27
CA PRO A 5 3.28 -15.18 -1.54
C PRO A 5 2.00 -14.57 -2.13
N MET A 6 1.26 -15.35 -2.92
CA MET A 6 0.01 -14.89 -3.53
C MET A 6 -1.10 -14.73 -2.50
N GLU A 7 -1.24 -15.68 -1.56
CA GLU A 7 -2.21 -15.56 -0.47
C GLU A 7 -1.91 -14.37 0.44
N THR A 8 -0.63 -14.06 0.67
CA THR A 8 -0.23 -12.87 1.44
C THR A 8 -0.54 -11.59 0.66
N ALA A 9 -0.28 -11.56 -0.66
CA ALA A 9 -0.61 -10.43 -1.51
C ALA A 9 -2.13 -10.16 -1.58
N GLU A 10 -2.96 -11.21 -1.64
CA GLU A 10 -4.42 -11.10 -1.61
C GLU A 10 -4.92 -10.50 -0.29
N LYS A 11 -4.36 -10.94 0.84
CA LYS A 11 -4.68 -10.37 2.16
C LYS A 11 -4.25 -8.91 2.27
N ALA A 12 -3.07 -8.57 1.76
CA ALA A 12 -2.59 -7.19 1.71
C ALA A 12 -3.54 -6.30 0.88
N ALA A 13 -3.92 -6.75 -0.31
CA ALA A 13 -4.84 -6.02 -1.19
C ALA A 13 -6.20 -5.77 -0.51
N ALA A 14 -6.75 -6.76 0.18
CA ALA A 14 -8.01 -6.62 0.91
C ALA A 14 -7.93 -5.53 2.00
N VAL A 15 -6.83 -5.48 2.75
CA VAL A 15 -6.60 -4.44 3.78
C VAL A 15 -6.49 -3.06 3.14
N ILE A 16 -5.69 -2.91 2.08
CA ILE A 16 -5.49 -1.64 1.38
C ILE A 16 -6.81 -1.11 0.80
N ASN A 17 -7.57 -1.97 0.12
CA ASN A 17 -8.87 -1.61 -0.46
C ASN A 17 -9.87 -1.20 0.63
N SER A 18 -9.95 -1.97 1.73
CA SER A 18 -10.84 -1.65 2.85
C SER A 18 -10.46 -0.35 3.55
N ALA A 19 -9.17 -0.07 3.73
CA ALA A 19 -8.71 1.16 4.37
C ALA A 19 -8.98 2.40 3.50
N ALA A 20 -8.88 2.25 2.18
CA ALA A 20 -9.20 3.30 1.22
C ALA A 20 -10.70 3.44 0.91
N GLY A 21 -11.54 2.49 1.32
CA GLY A 21 -12.98 2.49 1.02
C GLY A 21 -13.28 2.30 -0.47
N VAL A 22 -12.38 1.64 -1.21
CA VAL A 22 -12.54 1.36 -2.65
C VAL A 22 -12.43 -0.14 -2.91
N ASP A 23 -13.15 -0.65 -3.90
CA ASP A 23 -13.14 -2.09 -4.21
C ASP A 23 -11.85 -2.54 -4.89
N LYS A 24 -11.19 -1.63 -5.61
CA LYS A 24 -9.99 -1.92 -6.41
C LYS A 24 -9.22 -0.65 -6.74
N HIS A 25 -7.89 -0.76 -6.69
CA HIS A 25 -6.96 0.22 -7.26
C HIS A 25 -6.59 -0.20 -8.70
N ASP A 26 -6.61 0.75 -9.64
CA ASP A 26 -6.25 0.48 -11.04
C ASP A 26 -4.75 0.58 -11.31
N ILE A 27 -4.06 1.44 -10.57
CA ILE A 27 -2.64 1.75 -10.73
C ILE A 27 -1.99 1.79 -9.34
N ALA A 28 -0.76 1.30 -9.24
CA ALA A 28 0.09 1.45 -8.08
C ALA A 28 1.41 2.12 -8.48
N LEU A 29 1.91 3.02 -7.63
CA LEU A 29 3.20 3.68 -7.82
C LEU A 29 4.10 3.38 -6.61
N VAL A 30 5.38 3.10 -6.87
CA VAL A 30 6.41 2.95 -5.84
C VAL A 30 7.36 4.14 -5.96
N LEU A 31 7.39 4.99 -4.93
CA LEU A 31 8.20 6.20 -4.93
C LEU A 31 9.62 5.88 -4.43
N GLY A 32 10.60 6.02 -5.33
CA GLY A 32 12.01 5.89 -4.99
C GLY A 32 12.55 7.11 -4.22
N SER A 33 13.83 7.05 -3.85
CA SER A 33 14.50 8.17 -3.18
C SER A 33 14.43 9.46 -4.00
N GLY A 34 14.01 10.56 -3.35
CA GLY A 34 13.83 11.87 -3.98
C GLY A 34 12.48 12.11 -4.65
N TRP A 35 11.58 11.11 -4.69
CA TRP A 35 10.26 11.24 -5.33
C TRP A 35 9.10 11.47 -4.35
N GLY A 36 9.35 11.53 -3.05
CA GLY A 36 8.29 11.67 -2.04
C GLY A 36 7.39 12.89 -2.25
N SER A 37 7.96 14.04 -2.61
CA SER A 37 7.19 15.26 -2.91
C SER A 37 6.38 15.21 -4.20
N ALA A 38 6.61 14.21 -5.07
CA ALA A 38 5.81 14.03 -6.27
C ALA A 38 4.41 13.47 -5.94
N ALA A 39 4.23 12.83 -4.78
CA ALA A 39 2.93 12.31 -4.34
C ALA A 39 1.89 13.43 -4.21
N ASP A 40 2.30 14.59 -3.69
CA ASP A 40 1.44 15.75 -3.45
C ASP A 40 0.87 16.35 -4.75
N LEU A 41 1.43 16.00 -5.90
CA LEU A 41 0.98 16.47 -7.21
C LEU A 41 0.01 15.49 -7.91
N LEU A 42 -0.20 14.30 -7.35
CA LEU A 42 -1.06 13.28 -7.96
C LEU A 42 -2.56 13.59 -7.80
N GLY A 43 -2.92 14.38 -6.79
CA GLY A 43 -4.29 14.76 -6.49
C GLY A 43 -4.58 14.72 -4.99
N ASP A 44 -5.85 14.59 -4.64
CA ASP A 44 -6.29 14.56 -3.25
C ASP A 44 -6.12 13.16 -2.64
N THR A 45 -5.44 13.09 -1.50
CA THR A 45 -5.33 11.86 -0.71
C THR A 45 -6.67 11.53 -0.05
N ILE A 46 -7.24 10.38 -0.40
CA ILE A 46 -8.51 9.90 0.16
C ILE A 46 -8.33 9.01 1.40
N ALA A 47 -7.17 8.38 1.54
CA ALA A 47 -6.83 7.52 2.67
C ALA A 47 -5.31 7.39 2.82
N GLU A 48 -4.85 7.18 4.05
CA GLU A 48 -3.47 6.88 4.40
C GLU A 48 -3.46 5.66 5.32
N THR A 49 -2.58 4.69 5.05
CA THR A 49 -2.51 3.44 5.81
C THR A 49 -1.06 3.17 6.19
N PRO A 50 -0.73 3.06 7.48
CA PRO A 50 0.61 2.69 7.91
C PRO A 50 1.02 1.33 7.34
N ALA A 51 2.22 1.23 6.77
CA ALA A 51 2.69 -0.02 6.17
C ALA A 51 2.71 -1.21 7.14
N ALA A 52 2.91 -0.95 8.44
CA ALA A 52 2.90 -1.98 9.48
C ALA A 52 1.52 -2.65 9.69
N GLU A 53 0.44 -2.01 9.22
CA GLU A 53 -0.92 -2.56 9.30
C GLU A 53 -1.25 -3.44 8.08
N VAL A 54 -0.41 -3.44 7.05
CA VAL A 54 -0.61 -4.22 5.83
C VAL A 54 0.11 -5.57 5.94
N PRO A 55 -0.60 -6.71 5.82
CA PRO A 55 0.03 -8.04 5.85
C PRO A 55 1.19 -8.16 4.86
N GLY A 56 2.32 -8.70 5.33
CA GLY A 56 3.52 -8.88 4.50
C GLY A 56 4.38 -7.63 4.34
N PHE A 57 3.97 -6.48 4.87
CA PHE A 57 4.78 -5.27 4.94
C PHE A 57 5.34 -5.07 6.34
N HIS A 58 6.49 -4.42 6.41
CA HIS A 58 7.09 -3.97 7.65
C HIS A 58 7.03 -2.44 7.73
N ALA A 59 7.10 -1.90 8.94
CA ALA A 59 7.31 -0.48 9.12
C ALA A 59 8.55 -0.05 8.33
N SER A 60 8.42 1.04 7.56
CA SER A 60 9.57 1.65 6.92
C SER A 60 10.55 2.10 8.00
N VAL A 61 11.78 1.58 7.96
CA VAL A 61 12.89 2.12 8.73
C VAL A 61 13.50 3.25 7.91
N VAL A 62 13.34 4.48 8.38
CA VAL A 62 14.07 5.65 7.89
C VAL A 62 15.42 5.75 8.59
#